data_AF-A0AAW7QP17-F1
#
_entry.id   AF-A0AAW7QP17-F1
#
_cell.length_a   1.000
_cell.length_b   1.000
_cell.length_c   1.000
_cell.angle_alpha   90.00
_cell.angle_beta   90.00
_cell.angle_gamma   90.00
#
_symmetry.space_group_name_H-M   'P 1'
#
loop_
_entity.id
_entity.type
_entity.pdbx_description
1 polymer ?
#
loop_
_entity_poly.entity_id
_entity_poly.type
_entity_poly.pdbx_seq_one_letter_code
_entity_poly.pdbx_strand_id
1 'polypeptide(L)'
;MAIVIRVLLPAVVVGLILVNAGCAIAPPSSPAATIAKPTEITSSPSDSQPEPARSPTATPVVGLANPAANYCSEQGGRLEIQTTSDGGQIGVCLFNDGSLCEEWAFFRGECRPGDQYALPEGAAETTTIEPKFAELFALVRENLPANAFDGFAAQPLTADGERQLWVVHSTGMRNFDLDPSVPHFIAVYEYTVGGWQQLDRQSLQSGEGTETLEPDFIGVVRQVNIAPERIWLQIEGGLGAHSGSYHLFSFADNTLRQELVAFSSSPGFGTIADLDGDGVAEVVLDRSERYVFCYACGVYYPFYQVYSWEKSQMVERTISELVPEYQTAPFADQNRQAVAFTHADLWIDALAAINTVVNTAGNSDPPTTGGSLRWNQRLIQKIHDAHLRAIDERAFPLINHVFFGDYDGAVALMRSYTPADIFNVESPLIVGTVAQGWETTLGEYLVSESERALAVVPERAAIYFIRAWGRFLKDSADPEIESDLDRAAQLQPDTPLFVESATWWRQR
;
A
#
# COMPACT_ATOMS: atom_id res chain seq x y z
N MET A 1 5.68 49.59 45.28
CA MET A 1 4.41 49.76 44.55
C MET A 1 4.77 49.93 43.08
N ALA A 2 4.56 48.88 42.28
CA ALA A 2 5.15 48.72 40.97
C ALA A 2 4.43 49.53 39.89
N ILE A 3 5.24 50.08 38.99
CA ILE A 3 4.91 50.85 37.79
C ILE A 3 4.54 49.85 36.69
N VAL A 4 3.37 50.04 36.07
CA VAL A 4 2.91 49.23 34.92
C VAL A 4 3.40 49.90 33.64
N ILE A 5 4.39 49.30 32.97
CA ILE A 5 4.78 49.61 31.60
C ILE A 5 4.19 48.52 30.70
N ARG A 6 3.32 48.95 29.78
CA ARG A 6 2.79 48.12 28.68
C ARG A 6 3.92 47.84 27.68
N VAL A 7 4.24 46.57 27.47
CA VAL A 7 5.01 46.09 26.32
C VAL A 7 4.07 45.26 25.46
N LEU A 8 3.92 45.68 24.20
CA LEU A 8 3.26 44.94 23.13
C LEU A 8 4.20 43.82 22.65
N LEU A 9 3.74 42.57 22.67
CA LEU A 9 4.29 41.48 21.86
C LEU A 9 3.35 41.23 20.67
N PRO A 10 3.86 41.02 19.45
CA PRO A 10 3.06 40.48 18.36
C PRO A 10 2.90 38.97 18.54
N ALA A 11 1.65 38.50 18.55
CA ALA A 11 1.32 37.08 18.50
C ALA A 11 1.63 36.54 17.10
N VAL A 12 2.55 35.57 17.02
CA VAL A 12 2.77 34.75 15.84
C VAL A 12 1.63 33.73 15.79
N VAL A 13 0.75 33.87 14.81
CA VAL A 13 -0.29 32.88 14.49
C VAL A 13 0.33 31.87 13.55
N VAL A 14 0.68 30.69 14.08
CA VAL A 14 0.97 29.51 13.27
C VAL A 14 -0.38 28.90 12.90
N GLY A 15 -0.79 29.05 11.64
CA GLY A 15 -1.97 28.40 11.10
C GLY A 15 -1.68 26.93 10.85
N LEU A 16 -2.15 26.05 11.73
CA LEU A 16 -2.34 24.63 11.41
C LEU A 16 -3.52 24.52 10.43
N ILE A 17 -3.23 24.15 9.18
CA ILE A 17 -4.26 23.70 8.23
C ILE A 17 -4.46 22.21 8.50
N LEU A 18 -5.51 21.90 9.25
CA LEU A 18 -6.08 20.56 9.35
C LEU A 18 -6.87 20.29 8.06
N VAL A 19 -6.38 19.39 7.22
CA VAL A 19 -7.15 18.86 6.09
C VAL A 19 -8.13 17.83 6.66
N ASN A 20 -9.39 18.25 6.84
CA ASN A 20 -10.49 17.35 7.13
C ASN A 20 -10.83 16.57 5.86
N ALA A 21 -10.44 15.30 5.80
CA ALA A 21 -11.00 14.35 4.85
C ALA A 21 -12.46 14.07 5.28
N GLY A 22 -13.40 14.73 4.62
CA GLY A 22 -14.83 14.52 4.84
C GLY A 22 -15.29 13.22 4.21
N CYS A 23 -15.79 12.29 5.03
CA CYS A 23 -16.54 11.12 4.58
C CYS A 23 -17.79 11.56 3.78
N ALA A 24 -17.81 11.27 2.49
CA ALA A 24 -19.02 11.34 1.68
C ALA A 24 -19.78 10.00 1.78
N ILE A 25 -21.06 10.09 2.14
CA ILE A 25 -21.99 8.97 2.30
C ILE A 25 -22.37 8.43 0.91
N ALA A 26 -22.14 7.16 0.65
CA ALA A 26 -22.54 6.47 -0.58
C ALA A 26 -24.08 6.25 -0.65
N PRO A 27 -24.73 6.40 -1.81
CA PRO A 27 -26.13 6.03 -2.00
C PRO A 27 -26.32 4.51 -2.22
N PRO A 28 -27.53 3.95 -1.96
CA PRO A 28 -27.76 2.51 -1.95
C PRO A 28 -27.80 1.88 -3.35
N SER A 29 -27.22 0.69 -3.47
CA SER A 29 -27.17 -0.13 -4.68
C SER A 29 -28.53 -0.75 -5.03
N SER A 30 -28.85 -0.78 -6.33
CA SER A 30 -29.95 -1.57 -6.92
C SER A 30 -29.41 -2.85 -7.59
N PRO A 31 -30.26 -3.87 -7.80
CA PRO A 31 -29.83 -5.27 -7.76
C PRO A 31 -29.26 -5.81 -9.07
N ALA A 32 -28.44 -6.85 -8.90
CA ALA A 32 -27.63 -7.54 -9.90
C ALA A 32 -28.42 -8.10 -11.11
N ALA A 33 -27.90 -7.84 -12.31
CA ALA A 33 -28.31 -8.50 -13.54
C ALA A 33 -27.64 -9.88 -13.66
N THR A 34 -28.44 -10.89 -14.01
CA THR A 34 -28.05 -12.29 -14.17
C THR A 34 -27.19 -12.51 -15.42
N ILE A 35 -25.98 -13.05 -15.26
CA ILE A 35 -25.09 -13.43 -16.36
C ILE A 35 -25.38 -14.86 -16.79
N ALA A 36 -25.60 -15.06 -18.10
CA ALA A 36 -25.80 -16.36 -18.73
C ALA A 36 -24.46 -17.09 -18.99
N LYS A 37 -24.53 -18.43 -18.94
CA LYS A 37 -23.43 -19.40 -18.98
C LYS A 37 -22.76 -19.50 -20.37
N PRO A 38 -21.43 -19.65 -20.49
CA PRO A 38 -20.77 -19.90 -21.78
C PRO A 38 -20.85 -21.36 -22.23
N THR A 39 -20.99 -21.56 -23.54
CA THR A 39 -21.11 -22.85 -24.24
C THR A 39 -19.74 -23.41 -24.63
N GLU A 40 -19.58 -24.73 -24.45
CA GLU A 40 -18.45 -25.54 -24.91
C GLU A 40 -18.24 -25.47 -26.44
N ILE A 41 -16.99 -25.38 -26.88
CA ILE A 41 -16.57 -25.76 -28.23
C ILE A 41 -15.49 -26.82 -28.12
N THR A 42 -15.84 -28.01 -28.62
CA THR A 42 -15.02 -29.19 -28.82
C THR A 42 -14.33 -29.13 -30.18
N SER A 43 -13.02 -29.38 -30.24
CA SER A 43 -12.39 -30.19 -31.30
C SER A 43 -10.86 -30.31 -31.13
N SER A 44 -10.38 -31.55 -31.13
CA SER A 44 -9.06 -32.07 -31.52
C SER A 44 -9.33 -33.46 -32.17
N PRO A 45 -8.44 -34.12 -32.94
CA PRO A 45 -6.97 -34.15 -32.78
C PRO A 45 -6.14 -34.28 -34.09
N SER A 46 -4.81 -34.26 -34.01
CA SER A 46 -3.95 -35.21 -34.75
C SER A 46 -2.48 -35.21 -34.26
N ASP A 47 -1.94 -36.42 -34.19
CA ASP A 47 -0.63 -36.90 -33.72
C ASP A 47 0.64 -36.27 -34.30
N SER A 48 1.69 -36.18 -33.49
CA SER A 48 2.92 -36.98 -33.70
C SER A 48 3.90 -36.90 -32.51
N GLN A 49 4.22 -38.06 -31.94
CA GLN A 49 5.25 -38.31 -30.93
C GLN A 49 6.53 -38.88 -31.59
N PRO A 50 7.71 -38.61 -31.01
CA PRO A 50 8.70 -39.67 -30.83
C PRO A 50 9.20 -39.79 -29.38
N GLU A 51 9.55 -41.03 -29.02
CA GLU A 51 9.92 -41.56 -27.70
C GLU A 51 11.41 -41.32 -27.31
N PRO A 52 11.90 -41.77 -26.14
CA PRO A 52 12.17 -40.98 -24.93
C PRO A 52 13.66 -40.64 -24.75
N ALA A 53 13.98 -39.38 -24.47
CA ALA A 53 15.32 -38.96 -24.07
C ALA A 53 15.48 -39.00 -22.54
N ARG A 54 16.52 -39.69 -22.07
CA ARG A 54 16.91 -39.82 -20.65
C ARG A 54 16.91 -38.48 -19.92
N SER A 55 16.35 -38.46 -18.72
CA SER A 55 16.38 -37.35 -17.78
C SER A 55 17.81 -36.85 -17.55
N PRO A 56 18.10 -35.54 -17.76
CA PRO A 56 19.32 -34.96 -17.23
C PRO A 56 19.15 -34.83 -15.71
N THR A 57 20.09 -35.40 -14.97
CA THR A 57 20.23 -35.21 -13.52
C THR A 57 20.30 -33.72 -13.22
N ALA A 58 19.24 -33.16 -12.65
CA ALA A 58 19.22 -31.78 -12.18
C ALA A 58 20.09 -31.68 -10.92
N THR A 59 21.17 -30.92 -11.03
CA THR A 59 21.95 -30.39 -9.91
C THR A 59 21.01 -29.63 -8.96
N PRO A 60 21.11 -29.75 -7.62
CA PRO A 60 20.21 -29.06 -6.70
C PRO A 60 20.44 -27.55 -6.80
N VAL A 61 19.43 -26.81 -7.26
CA VAL A 61 19.35 -25.36 -7.08
C VAL A 61 18.84 -25.12 -5.66
N VAL A 62 19.77 -24.86 -4.74
CA VAL A 62 19.45 -24.38 -3.39
C VAL A 62 19.02 -22.93 -3.52
N GLY A 63 17.78 -22.59 -3.12
CA GLY A 63 17.38 -21.18 -2.92
C GLY A 63 16.00 -20.75 -3.40
N LEU A 64 15.14 -21.62 -3.93
CA LEU A 64 13.73 -21.25 -4.16
C LEU A 64 12.88 -21.76 -2.98
N ALA A 65 12.24 -20.85 -2.25
CA ALA A 65 11.28 -21.23 -1.21
C ALA A 65 10.15 -22.04 -1.85
N ASN A 66 9.76 -23.14 -1.22
CA ASN A 66 8.67 -23.99 -1.71
C ASN A 66 7.34 -23.22 -1.57
N PRO A 67 6.64 -22.88 -2.67
CA PRO A 67 5.43 -22.08 -2.59
C PRO A 67 4.29 -22.81 -1.86
N ALA A 68 4.25 -24.14 -1.90
CA ALA A 68 3.26 -24.94 -1.17
C ALA A 68 3.52 -24.91 0.35
N ALA A 69 4.78 -24.95 0.75
CA ALA A 69 5.21 -24.79 2.15
C ALA A 69 4.83 -23.42 2.72
N ASN A 70 5.08 -22.36 1.96
CA ASN A 70 4.69 -21.00 2.33
C ASN A 70 3.18 -20.87 2.42
N TYR A 71 2.46 -21.36 1.41
CA TYR A 71 1.00 -21.35 1.40
C TYR A 71 0.42 -22.10 2.60
N CYS A 72 0.98 -23.25 2.98
CA CYS A 72 0.59 -23.96 4.19
C CYS A 72 0.66 -23.05 5.43
N SER A 73 1.79 -22.37 5.60
CA SER A 73 2.04 -21.47 6.74
C SER A 73 1.12 -20.24 6.70
N GLU A 74 0.93 -19.65 5.52
CA GLU A 74 0.05 -18.49 5.28
C GLU A 74 -1.42 -18.80 5.54
N GLN A 75 -1.87 -20.03 5.29
CA GLN A 75 -3.25 -20.46 5.61
C GLN A 75 -3.40 -20.98 7.04
N GLY A 76 -2.43 -20.71 7.92
CA GLY A 76 -2.48 -21.09 9.33
C GLY A 76 -2.26 -22.58 9.60
N GLY A 77 -1.76 -23.33 8.61
CA GLY A 77 -1.32 -24.70 8.78
C GLY A 77 0.17 -24.80 9.15
N ARG A 78 0.55 -25.90 9.79
CA ARG A 78 1.95 -26.21 10.10
C ARG A 78 2.50 -27.19 9.09
N LEU A 79 3.56 -26.82 8.39
CA LEU A 79 4.26 -27.73 7.49
C LEU A 79 5.14 -28.71 8.27
N GLU A 80 4.99 -30.00 7.98
CA GLU A 80 5.91 -31.05 8.38
C GLU A 80 6.43 -31.81 7.16
N ILE A 81 7.73 -32.04 7.11
CA ILE A 81 8.33 -32.91 6.10
C ILE A 81 8.34 -34.33 6.64
N GLN A 82 7.64 -35.23 5.95
CA GLN A 82 7.63 -36.65 6.28
C GLN A 82 8.48 -37.46 5.32
N THR A 83 9.17 -38.47 5.84
CA THR A 83 9.84 -39.47 5.00
C THR A 83 8.87 -40.62 4.75
N THR A 84 8.60 -40.92 3.48
CA THR A 84 7.75 -42.04 3.07
C THR A 84 8.51 -43.37 3.16
N SER A 85 7.80 -44.50 3.18
CA SER A 85 8.39 -45.83 3.33
C SER A 85 9.38 -46.24 2.22
N ASP A 86 9.32 -45.58 1.06
CA ASP A 86 10.26 -45.74 -0.06
C ASP A 86 11.49 -44.82 0.03
N GLY A 87 11.59 -44.01 1.11
CA GLY A 87 12.66 -43.05 1.34
C GLY A 87 12.46 -41.70 0.65
N GLY A 88 11.31 -41.47 0.02
CA GLY A 88 10.90 -40.14 -0.46
C GLY A 88 10.59 -39.17 0.68
N GLN A 89 10.47 -37.88 0.36
CA GLN A 89 10.01 -36.86 1.30
C GLN A 89 8.77 -36.16 0.75
N ILE A 90 7.77 -35.95 1.59
CA ILE A 90 6.56 -35.19 1.27
C ILE A 90 6.36 -34.08 2.31
N GLY A 91 5.84 -32.93 1.88
CA GLY A 91 5.37 -31.90 2.80
C GLY A 91 3.91 -32.13 3.17
N VAL A 92 3.60 -32.06 4.45
CA VAL A 92 2.26 -32.23 5.00
C VAL A 92 1.88 -30.97 5.76
N CYS A 93 0.78 -30.34 5.36
CA CYS A 93 0.18 -29.22 6.05
C CYS A 93 -0.81 -29.72 7.10
N LEU A 94 -0.55 -29.41 8.37
CA LEU A 94 -1.36 -29.81 9.53
C LEU A 94 -2.21 -28.63 10.01
N PHE A 95 -3.50 -28.85 10.20
CA PHE A 95 -4.42 -27.79 10.63
C PHE A 95 -4.83 -27.94 12.10
N ASN A 96 -5.36 -26.85 12.68
CA ASN A 96 -5.72 -26.76 14.10
C ASN A 96 -6.87 -27.68 14.51
N ASP A 97 -7.70 -28.12 13.57
CA ASP A 97 -8.77 -29.09 13.79
C ASP A 97 -8.28 -30.56 13.77
N GLY A 98 -6.98 -30.76 13.53
CA GLY A 98 -6.35 -32.07 13.40
C GLY A 98 -6.47 -32.69 12.00
N SER A 99 -7.13 -32.01 11.05
CA SER A 99 -7.07 -32.39 9.64
C SER A 99 -5.68 -32.10 9.07
N LEU A 100 -5.38 -32.73 7.94
CA LEU A 100 -4.11 -32.60 7.27
C LEU A 100 -4.32 -32.61 5.76
N CYS A 101 -3.38 -32.01 5.03
CA CYS A 101 -3.28 -32.09 3.58
C CYS A 101 -1.83 -32.33 3.19
N GLU A 102 -1.59 -33.01 2.07
CA GLU A 102 -0.28 -32.88 1.41
C GLU A 102 -0.13 -31.43 0.89
N GLU A 103 1.04 -30.83 1.04
CA GLU A 103 1.25 -29.39 0.85
C GLU A 103 0.84 -28.92 -0.56
N TRP A 104 1.13 -29.72 -1.60
CA TRP A 104 0.81 -29.37 -2.97
C TRP A 104 -0.66 -29.62 -3.31
N ALA A 105 -1.28 -30.65 -2.75
CA ALA A 105 -2.72 -30.88 -2.86
C ALA A 105 -3.51 -29.76 -2.19
N PHE A 106 -3.03 -29.25 -1.05
CA PHE A 106 -3.60 -28.07 -0.42
C PHE A 106 -3.42 -26.82 -1.29
N PHE A 107 -2.21 -26.59 -1.79
CA PHE A 107 -1.90 -25.46 -2.68
C PHE A 107 -2.75 -25.45 -3.96
N ARG A 108 -3.07 -26.62 -4.53
CA ARG A 108 -3.94 -26.76 -5.71
C ARG A 108 -5.44 -26.76 -5.38
N GLY A 109 -5.82 -26.71 -4.10
CA GLY A 109 -7.21 -26.74 -3.65
C GLY A 109 -7.89 -28.11 -3.80
N GLU A 110 -7.11 -29.17 -3.97
CA GLU A 110 -7.54 -30.58 -4.05
C GLU A 110 -7.81 -31.17 -2.65
N CYS A 111 -7.31 -30.50 -1.61
CA CYS A 111 -7.55 -30.78 -0.21
C CYS A 111 -7.86 -29.48 0.53
N ARG A 112 -8.73 -29.52 1.54
CA ARG A 112 -9.06 -28.35 2.38
C ARG A 112 -9.02 -28.71 3.87
N PRO A 113 -8.81 -27.72 4.76
CA PRO A 113 -8.97 -27.92 6.20
C PRO A 113 -10.36 -28.50 6.51
N GLY A 114 -10.40 -29.52 7.36
CA GLY A 114 -11.59 -30.28 7.72
C GLY A 114 -11.91 -31.47 6.81
N ASP A 115 -11.24 -31.61 5.66
CA ASP A 115 -11.43 -32.77 4.79
C ASP A 115 -10.75 -34.02 5.39
N GLN A 116 -11.34 -35.19 5.14
CA GLN A 116 -10.64 -36.47 5.33
C GLN A 116 -9.72 -36.71 4.14
N TYR A 117 -8.47 -36.27 4.25
CA TYR A 117 -7.45 -36.46 3.22
C TYR A 117 -6.54 -37.65 3.55
N ALA A 118 -6.45 -38.61 2.63
CA ALA A 118 -5.53 -39.73 2.77
C ALA A 118 -4.16 -39.35 2.20
N LEU A 119 -3.13 -39.38 3.04
CA LEU A 119 -1.76 -39.26 2.57
C LEU A 119 -1.36 -40.46 1.69
N PRO A 120 -0.37 -40.30 0.79
CA PRO A 120 0.19 -41.41 0.05
C PRO A 120 0.61 -42.57 0.96
N GLU A 121 0.40 -43.80 0.50
CA GLU A 121 0.65 -45.02 1.25
C GLU A 121 2.13 -45.08 1.69
N GLY A 122 2.37 -45.12 3.01
CA GLY A 122 3.72 -45.12 3.60
C GLY A 122 4.18 -43.80 4.23
N ALA A 123 3.35 -42.75 4.23
CA ALA A 123 3.53 -41.57 5.08
C ALA A 123 3.23 -41.87 6.56
N ALA A 124 3.93 -41.23 7.49
CA ALA A 124 3.71 -41.42 8.92
C ALA A 124 2.39 -40.74 9.34
N GLU A 125 1.55 -41.42 10.13
CA GLU A 125 0.30 -40.84 10.66
C GLU A 125 0.61 -39.59 11.51
N THR A 126 0.30 -38.40 11.01
CA THR A 126 0.37 -37.13 11.76
C THR A 126 -1.01 -36.71 12.23
N THR A 127 -1.54 -37.39 13.24
CA THR A 127 -2.83 -37.07 13.85
C THR A 127 -2.73 -36.35 15.19
N THR A 128 -1.64 -35.66 15.50
CA THR A 128 -1.56 -34.90 16.77
C THR A 128 -0.77 -33.61 16.61
N ILE A 129 -1.43 -32.48 16.86
CA ILE A 129 -0.75 -31.26 17.31
C ILE A 129 0.19 -31.68 18.44
N GLU A 130 1.49 -31.36 18.33
CA GLU A 130 2.45 -31.73 19.37
C GLU A 130 1.92 -31.27 20.75
N PRO A 131 1.94 -32.11 21.80
CA PRO A 131 1.33 -31.81 23.09
C PRO A 131 1.71 -30.44 23.67
N LYS A 132 2.93 -29.98 23.38
CA LYS A 132 3.44 -28.66 23.79
C LYS A 132 2.61 -27.50 23.22
N PHE A 133 2.11 -27.56 21.98
CA PHE A 133 1.29 -26.48 21.42
C PHE A 133 -0.16 -26.56 21.91
N ALA A 134 -0.66 -27.75 22.21
CA ALA A 134 -1.96 -27.90 22.86
C ALA A 134 -1.97 -27.23 24.24
N GLU A 135 -0.90 -27.40 25.02
CA GLU A 135 -0.69 -26.68 26.28
C GLU A 135 -0.65 -25.15 26.07
N LEU A 136 0.16 -24.68 25.12
CA LEU A 136 0.27 -23.25 24.80
C LEU A 136 -1.10 -22.64 24.46
N PHE A 137 -1.85 -23.25 23.55
CA PHE A 137 -3.15 -22.72 23.13
C PHE A 137 -4.22 -22.86 24.21
N ALA A 138 -4.10 -23.80 25.15
CA ALA A 138 -4.93 -23.83 26.34
C ALA A 138 -4.64 -22.62 27.26
N LEU A 139 -3.36 -22.29 27.49
CA LEU A 139 -2.96 -21.10 28.26
C LEU A 139 -3.47 -19.81 27.64
N VAL A 140 -3.40 -19.69 26.30
CA VAL A 140 -3.91 -18.53 25.57
C VAL A 140 -5.43 -18.37 25.75
N ARG A 141 -6.19 -19.48 25.73
CA ARG A 141 -7.65 -19.47 25.88
C ARG A 141 -8.12 -19.12 27.28
N GLU A 142 -7.34 -19.39 28.32
CA GLU A 142 -7.75 -19.23 29.72
C GLU A 142 -8.22 -17.80 30.06
N ASN A 143 -7.69 -16.80 29.34
CA ASN A 143 -7.98 -15.38 29.55
C ASN A 143 -8.86 -14.76 28.44
N LEU A 144 -9.61 -15.58 27.69
CA LEU A 144 -10.46 -15.13 26.58
C LEU A 144 -11.91 -15.59 26.77
N PRO A 145 -12.91 -14.80 26.32
CA PRO A 145 -14.26 -15.29 26.17
C PRO A 145 -14.32 -16.54 25.27
N ALA A 146 -15.29 -17.41 25.53
CA ALA A 146 -15.54 -18.55 24.64
C ALA A 146 -15.82 -18.05 23.22
N ASN A 147 -15.27 -18.75 22.22
CA ASN A 147 -15.42 -18.44 20.80
C ASN A 147 -14.91 -17.03 20.40
N ALA A 148 -13.95 -16.45 21.14
CA ALA A 148 -13.35 -15.17 20.78
C ALA A 148 -12.65 -15.20 19.40
N PHE A 149 -12.03 -16.33 19.05
CA PHE A 149 -11.31 -16.53 17.80
C PHE A 149 -11.48 -17.98 17.31
N ASP A 150 -11.35 -18.19 16.00
CA ASP A 150 -11.36 -19.53 15.39
C ASP A 150 -10.19 -20.38 15.87
N GLY A 151 -9.04 -19.73 16.11
CA GLY A 151 -7.85 -20.40 16.60
C GLY A 151 -6.71 -19.47 16.95
N PHE A 152 -5.54 -20.08 17.07
CA PHE A 152 -4.28 -19.41 17.35
C PHE A 152 -3.20 -20.02 16.46
N ALA A 153 -2.18 -19.23 16.17
CA ALA A 153 -0.98 -19.69 15.50
C ALA A 153 0.24 -19.26 16.30
N ALA A 154 1.32 -20.03 16.17
CA ALA A 154 2.59 -19.79 16.85
C ALA A 154 3.74 -20.01 15.88
N GLN A 155 4.69 -19.08 15.84
CA GLN A 155 5.90 -19.20 15.03
C GLN A 155 7.16 -18.87 15.85
N PRO A 156 8.28 -19.58 15.64
CA PRO A 156 9.49 -19.34 16.39
C PRO A 156 10.10 -18.01 15.99
N LEU A 157 10.70 -17.32 16.96
CA LEU A 157 11.45 -16.10 16.74
C LEU A 157 12.95 -16.41 16.76
N THR A 158 13.67 -15.86 15.79
CA THR A 158 15.12 -15.89 15.79
C THR A 158 15.61 -14.89 16.84
N ALA A 159 16.33 -15.39 17.84
CA ALA A 159 16.95 -14.62 18.91
C ALA A 159 18.44 -15.00 19.03
N ASP A 160 19.22 -14.28 19.83
CA ASP A 160 20.69 -14.42 19.96
C ASP A 160 21.18 -15.73 20.62
N GLY A 161 20.42 -16.82 20.51
CA GLY A 161 20.97 -18.18 20.55
C GLY A 161 20.68 -19.02 21.79
N GLU A 162 20.05 -18.47 22.83
CA GLU A 162 19.76 -19.24 24.07
C GLU A 162 18.27 -19.37 24.40
N ARG A 163 17.43 -18.44 23.93
CA ARG A 163 16.01 -18.39 24.28
C ARG A 163 15.17 -19.00 23.17
N GLN A 164 14.23 -19.87 23.55
CA GLN A 164 13.23 -20.40 22.63
C GLN A 164 12.01 -19.48 22.65
N LEU A 165 12.10 -18.39 21.88
CA LEU A 165 11.03 -17.40 21.77
C LEU A 165 10.06 -17.75 20.65
N TRP A 166 8.79 -17.43 20.87
CA TRP A 166 7.70 -17.66 19.92
C TRP A 166 6.78 -16.45 19.92
N VAL A 167 6.36 -15.99 18.74
CA VAL A 167 5.19 -15.11 18.64
C VAL A 167 3.95 -15.96 18.44
N VAL A 168 2.94 -15.67 19.24
CA VAL A 168 1.62 -16.30 19.22
C VAL A 168 0.60 -15.24 18.87
N HIS A 169 -0.35 -15.55 17.99
CA HIS A 169 -1.39 -14.62 17.60
C HIS A 169 -2.74 -15.31 17.43
N SER A 170 -3.81 -14.53 17.49
CA SER A 170 -5.16 -14.99 17.14
C SER A 170 -5.29 -15.17 15.62
N THR A 171 -6.14 -16.10 15.20
CA THR A 171 -6.42 -16.38 13.79
C THR A 171 -7.92 -16.44 13.53
N GLY A 172 -8.28 -16.38 12.24
CA GLY A 172 -9.67 -16.39 11.81
C GLY A 172 -10.30 -15.01 11.79
N MET A 173 -11.60 -14.99 11.51
CA MET A 173 -12.37 -13.76 11.54
C MET A 173 -12.68 -13.37 12.99
N ARG A 174 -12.65 -12.07 13.26
CA ARG A 174 -13.15 -11.50 14.50
C ARG A 174 -14.60 -11.92 14.73
N ASN A 175 -14.91 -12.26 15.98
CA ASN A 175 -16.29 -12.58 16.36
C ASN A 175 -17.08 -11.30 16.64
N PHE A 176 -17.86 -10.87 15.65
CA PHE A 176 -18.72 -9.68 15.72
C PHE A 176 -19.93 -9.82 16.66
N ASP A 177 -20.24 -11.03 17.15
CA ASP A 177 -21.36 -11.27 18.07
C ASP A 177 -20.99 -11.00 19.55
N LEU A 178 -19.70 -10.76 19.85
CA LEU A 178 -19.25 -10.45 21.21
C LEU A 178 -19.38 -8.96 21.53
N ASP A 179 -19.89 -8.64 22.73
CA ASP A 179 -19.99 -7.29 23.27
C ASP A 179 -19.39 -7.23 24.70
N PRO A 180 -18.25 -6.53 24.90
CA PRO A 180 -17.47 -5.83 23.88
C PRO A 180 -16.76 -6.81 22.92
N SER A 181 -16.52 -6.34 21.70
CA SER A 181 -15.65 -7.04 20.72
C SER A 181 -14.30 -7.37 21.34
N VAL A 182 -13.74 -8.53 20.98
CA VAL A 182 -12.39 -8.93 21.40
C VAL A 182 -11.41 -8.64 20.26
N PRO A 183 -10.48 -7.68 20.41
CA PRO A 183 -9.53 -7.36 19.36
C PRO A 183 -8.54 -8.50 19.17
N HIS A 184 -8.12 -8.69 17.91
CA HIS A 184 -6.96 -9.53 17.60
C HIS A 184 -5.74 -9.10 18.42
N PHE A 185 -4.79 -10.02 18.60
CA PHE A 185 -3.63 -9.79 19.45
C PHE A 185 -2.41 -10.55 18.95
N ILE A 186 -1.24 -10.09 19.38
CA ILE A 186 0.00 -10.83 19.36
C ILE A 186 0.58 -10.94 20.79
N ALA A 187 1.32 -12.01 21.05
CA ALA A 187 1.99 -12.24 22.33
C ALA A 187 3.33 -12.92 22.09
N VAL A 188 4.33 -12.60 22.91
CA VAL A 188 5.62 -13.29 22.88
C VAL A 188 5.68 -14.25 24.05
N TYR A 189 5.98 -15.51 23.76
CA TYR A 189 6.18 -16.58 24.73
C TYR A 189 7.61 -17.09 24.69
N GLU A 190 8.08 -17.57 25.84
CA GLU A 190 9.31 -18.34 25.96
C GLU A 190 8.99 -19.77 26.37
N TYR A 191 9.62 -20.73 25.71
CA TYR A 191 9.58 -22.13 26.12
C TYR A 191 10.81 -22.47 26.96
N THR A 192 10.57 -22.82 28.22
CA THR A 192 11.62 -23.16 29.19
C THR A 192 11.48 -24.62 29.65
N VAL A 193 12.41 -25.09 30.49
CA VAL A 193 12.27 -26.39 31.16
C VAL A 193 10.99 -26.47 32.02
N GLY A 194 10.49 -25.31 32.48
CA GLY A 194 9.24 -25.20 33.24
C GLY A 194 7.97 -25.09 32.38
N GLY A 195 8.08 -25.23 31.06
CA GLY A 195 6.97 -25.04 30.12
C GLY A 195 6.90 -23.63 29.54
N TRP A 196 5.73 -23.28 29.00
CA TRP A 196 5.48 -21.99 28.35
C TRP A 196 5.31 -20.86 29.36
N GLN A 197 5.97 -19.73 29.09
CA GLN A 197 5.80 -18.49 29.85
C GLN A 197 5.45 -17.36 28.89
N GLN A 198 4.34 -16.66 29.14
CA GLN A 198 4.02 -15.44 28.41
C GLN A 198 4.93 -14.31 28.92
N LEU A 199 5.67 -13.67 28.01
CA LEU A 199 6.53 -12.55 28.34
C LEU A 199 5.77 -11.22 28.25
N ASP A 200 5.06 -11.02 27.13
CA ASP A 200 4.22 -9.84 26.93
C ASP A 200 3.13 -10.10 25.86
N ARG A 201 2.08 -9.29 25.85
CA ARG A 201 0.94 -9.37 24.93
C ARG A 201 0.44 -7.98 24.56
N GLN A 202 0.16 -7.77 23.29
CA GLN A 202 -0.42 -6.54 22.75
C GLN A 202 -1.67 -6.84 21.93
N SER A 203 -2.72 -6.05 22.11
CA SER A 203 -3.90 -6.05 21.24
C SER A 203 -3.63 -5.22 19.98
N LEU A 204 -4.15 -5.66 18.84
CA LEU A 204 -4.12 -4.95 17.56
C LEU A 204 -5.27 -3.95 17.47
N GLN A 205 -5.38 -3.06 18.45
CA GLN A 205 -6.39 -2.02 18.49
C GLN A 205 -5.69 -0.66 18.44
N SER A 206 -6.18 0.25 17.59
CA SER A 206 -5.65 1.60 17.44
C SER A 206 -6.78 2.62 17.40
N GLY A 207 -6.61 3.76 18.06
CA GLY A 207 -7.57 4.86 18.02
C GLY A 207 -7.26 5.95 19.04
N GLU A 208 -7.52 7.20 18.65
CA GLU A 208 -7.72 8.34 19.55
C GLU A 208 -9.15 8.86 19.34
N GLY A 209 -9.95 8.97 20.40
CA GLY A 209 -11.34 9.46 20.32
C GLY A 209 -12.40 8.35 20.32
N THR A 210 -13.46 8.49 19.51
CA THR A 210 -14.65 7.61 19.53
C THR A 210 -14.60 6.44 18.54
N GLU A 211 -13.58 6.37 17.69
CA GLU A 211 -13.42 5.31 16.69
C GLU A 211 -12.17 4.48 17.01
N THR A 212 -12.38 3.20 17.27
CA THR A 212 -11.31 2.20 17.44
C THR A 212 -11.23 1.36 16.16
N LEU A 213 -10.07 1.37 15.51
CA LEU A 213 -9.76 0.53 14.37
C LEU A 213 -9.00 -0.72 14.83
N GLU A 214 -9.48 -1.88 14.41
CA GLU A 214 -8.89 -3.19 14.69
C GLU A 214 -9.11 -4.10 13.48
N PRO A 215 -8.12 -4.91 13.06
CA PRO A 215 -8.30 -5.79 11.91
C PRO A 215 -9.42 -6.79 12.18
N ASP A 216 -10.14 -7.16 11.12
CA ASP A 216 -11.13 -8.23 11.17
C ASP A 216 -10.48 -9.61 11.12
N PHE A 217 -9.27 -9.73 10.59
CA PHE A 217 -8.42 -10.92 10.66
C PHE A 217 -6.95 -10.54 10.52
N ILE A 218 -6.05 -11.37 11.08
CA ILE A 218 -4.61 -11.28 10.82
C ILE A 218 -4.27 -12.14 9.59
N GLY A 219 -3.65 -11.53 8.58
CA GLY A 219 -3.23 -12.21 7.35
C GLY A 219 -1.73 -12.55 7.33
N VAL A 220 -0.87 -11.68 7.87
CA VAL A 220 0.59 -11.87 7.87
C VAL A 220 1.15 -11.56 9.25
N VAL A 221 2.04 -12.42 9.75
CA VAL A 221 2.92 -12.13 10.88
C VAL A 221 4.34 -12.52 10.50
N ARG A 222 5.25 -11.55 10.43
CA ARG A 222 6.63 -11.78 9.97
C ARG A 222 7.64 -11.15 10.91
N GLN A 223 8.67 -11.89 11.27
CA GLN A 223 9.87 -11.30 11.86
C GLN A 223 10.66 -10.57 10.76
N VAL A 224 10.94 -9.28 10.97
CA VAL A 224 11.65 -8.41 10.03
C VAL A 224 12.95 -7.88 10.63
N ASN A 225 13.82 -7.31 9.80
CA ASN A 225 15.09 -6.73 10.24
C ASN A 225 15.01 -5.22 10.04
N ILE A 226 15.10 -4.45 11.13
CA ILE A 226 15.17 -2.98 11.11
C ILE A 226 16.43 -2.57 11.87
N ALA A 227 16.46 -2.85 13.18
CA ALA A 227 17.62 -2.60 14.02
C ALA A 227 17.99 -3.86 14.82
N PRO A 228 19.26 -4.27 14.85
CA PRO A 228 19.68 -5.60 15.32
C PRO A 228 19.52 -5.81 16.83
N GLU A 229 19.40 -4.73 17.62
CA GLU A 229 19.26 -4.80 19.07
C GLU A 229 17.85 -5.22 19.55
N ARG A 230 16.92 -5.47 18.62
CA ARG A 230 15.53 -5.84 18.91
C ARG A 230 15.03 -6.90 17.96
N ILE A 231 14.04 -7.67 18.41
CA ILE A 231 13.22 -8.47 17.50
C ILE A 231 12.11 -7.56 16.96
N TRP A 232 11.89 -7.56 15.64
CA TRP A 232 10.84 -6.77 15.00
C TRP A 232 9.79 -7.66 14.39
N LEU A 233 8.52 -7.32 14.59
CA LEU A 233 7.38 -8.07 14.09
C LEU A 233 6.50 -7.16 13.24
N GLN A 234 6.40 -7.45 11.95
CA GLN A 234 5.42 -6.87 11.03
C GLN A 234 4.16 -7.72 11.04
N ILE A 235 3.01 -7.09 11.25
CA ILE A 235 1.70 -7.72 11.22
C ILE A 235 0.81 -6.96 10.25
N GLU A 236 0.17 -7.69 9.34
CA GLU A 236 -0.84 -7.13 8.45
C GLU A 236 -2.14 -7.91 8.56
N GLY A 237 -3.25 -7.19 8.49
CA GLY A 237 -4.60 -7.73 8.59
C GLY A 237 -5.54 -7.11 7.57
N GLY A 238 -6.69 -7.76 7.37
CA GLY A 238 -7.78 -7.19 6.58
C GLY A 238 -8.76 -6.43 7.46
N LEU A 239 -9.37 -5.39 6.89
CA LEU A 239 -10.44 -4.60 7.51
C LEU A 239 -11.57 -4.43 6.48
N GLY A 240 -12.72 -5.00 6.75
CA GLY A 240 -13.81 -5.09 5.78
C GLY A 240 -13.39 -5.82 4.50
N ALA A 241 -14.00 -5.45 3.37
CA ALA A 241 -13.80 -6.14 2.10
C ALA A 241 -12.48 -5.80 1.38
N HIS A 242 -11.97 -4.58 1.57
CA HIS A 242 -10.88 -4.03 0.77
C HIS A 242 -9.80 -3.32 1.58
N SER A 243 -10.06 -2.93 2.83
CA SER A 243 -9.08 -2.17 3.60
C SER A 243 -8.09 -3.11 4.29
N GLY A 244 -6.93 -2.57 4.66
CA GLY A 244 -5.90 -3.29 5.38
C GLY A 244 -5.47 -2.55 6.64
N SER A 245 -4.91 -3.30 7.58
CA SER A 245 -4.13 -2.78 8.70
C SER A 245 -2.67 -3.20 8.61
N TYR A 246 -1.80 -2.34 9.12
CA TYR A 246 -0.38 -2.59 9.29
C TYR A 246 0.00 -2.25 10.73
N HIS A 247 0.71 -3.14 11.40
CA HIS A 247 1.25 -2.94 12.72
C HIS A 247 2.71 -3.37 12.76
N LEU A 248 3.56 -2.54 13.36
CA LEU A 248 4.95 -2.89 13.63
C LEU A 248 5.18 -2.90 15.13
N PHE A 249 5.75 -3.99 15.62
CA PHE A 249 6.16 -4.12 17.01
C PHE A 249 7.66 -4.36 17.14
N SER A 250 8.26 -3.81 18.19
CA SER A 250 9.59 -4.18 18.64
C SER A 250 9.50 -4.98 19.94
N PHE A 251 10.40 -5.94 20.11
CA PHE A 251 10.51 -6.73 21.33
C PHE A 251 11.95 -6.68 21.85
N ALA A 252 12.11 -6.17 23.07
CA ALA A 252 13.36 -6.09 23.80
C ALA A 252 13.06 -6.09 25.30
N ASP A 253 13.96 -6.64 26.13
CA ASP A 253 13.83 -6.67 27.59
C ASP A 253 12.48 -7.25 28.06
N ASN A 254 12.03 -8.34 27.42
CA ASN A 254 10.73 -8.98 27.67
C ASN A 254 9.51 -8.07 27.47
N THR A 255 9.66 -6.94 26.78
CA THR A 255 8.60 -5.97 26.52
C THR A 255 8.33 -5.89 25.03
N LEU A 256 7.06 -6.03 24.65
CA LEU A 256 6.54 -5.88 23.29
C LEU A 256 5.93 -4.49 23.15
N ARG A 257 6.50 -3.66 22.28
CA ARG A 257 6.07 -2.28 22.06
C ARG A 257 5.52 -2.10 20.66
N GLN A 258 4.38 -1.42 20.55
CA GLN A 258 3.86 -0.99 19.26
C GLN A 258 4.61 0.25 18.80
N GLU A 259 5.34 0.15 17.69
CA GLU A 259 6.19 1.21 17.16
C GLU A 259 5.51 1.99 16.03
N LEU A 260 4.61 1.34 15.28
CA LEU A 260 3.85 1.97 14.21
C LEU A 260 2.51 1.24 13.99
N VAL A 261 1.46 2.00 13.70
CA VAL A 261 0.19 1.47 13.17
C VAL A 261 -0.26 2.33 12.00
N ALA A 262 -0.76 1.69 10.95
CA ALA A 262 -1.36 2.35 9.82
C ALA A 262 -2.54 1.54 9.26
N PHE A 263 -3.39 2.23 8.50
CA PHE A 263 -4.51 1.65 7.79
C PHE A 263 -4.53 2.18 6.35
N SER A 264 -5.01 1.37 5.42
CA SER A 264 -5.11 1.73 4.01
C SER A 264 -6.39 1.18 3.41
N SER A 265 -6.85 1.79 2.32
CA SER A 265 -8.02 1.34 1.54
C SER A 265 -7.71 0.12 0.65
N SER A 266 -6.51 -0.44 0.79
CA SER A 266 -6.00 -1.67 0.17
C SER A 266 -5.25 -2.50 1.21
N PRO A 267 -5.30 -3.85 1.17
CA PRO A 267 -4.46 -4.69 2.02
C PRO A 267 -3.04 -4.78 1.47
N GLY A 268 -2.14 -5.42 2.24
CA GLY A 268 -0.80 -5.78 1.77
C GLY A 268 0.07 -4.58 1.43
N PHE A 269 -0.06 -3.51 2.19
CA PHE A 269 0.49 -2.20 1.86
C PHE A 269 1.79 -1.89 2.61
N GLY A 270 2.27 -2.77 3.49
CA GLY A 270 3.51 -2.59 4.23
C GLY A 270 4.68 -3.39 3.67
N THR A 271 5.83 -2.74 3.50
CA THR A 271 7.09 -3.40 3.14
C THR A 271 8.24 -2.88 3.99
N ILE A 272 9.29 -3.68 4.14
CA ILE A 272 10.54 -3.31 4.82
C ILE A 272 11.65 -3.28 3.78
N ALA A 273 12.35 -2.15 3.67
CA ALA A 273 13.44 -1.98 2.72
C ALA A 273 14.46 -0.97 3.23
N ASP A 274 15.74 -1.29 3.13
CA ASP A 274 16.84 -0.34 3.34
C ASP A 274 16.91 0.60 2.12
N LEU A 275 16.32 1.79 2.26
CA LEU A 275 16.20 2.75 1.16
C LEU A 275 17.43 3.65 1.03
N ASP A 276 18.17 3.86 2.13
CA ASP A 276 19.33 4.74 2.13
C ASP A 276 20.70 4.04 2.11
N GLY A 277 20.71 2.72 2.28
CA GLY A 277 21.87 1.84 2.19
C GLY A 277 22.71 1.82 3.46
N ASP A 278 22.18 2.27 4.60
CA ASP A 278 22.90 2.32 5.87
C ASP A 278 22.87 0.99 6.66
N GLY A 279 22.10 0.01 6.18
CA GLY A 279 21.91 -1.30 6.80
C GLY A 279 20.78 -1.37 7.82
N VAL A 280 20.08 -0.26 8.07
CA VAL A 280 18.86 -0.16 8.88
C VAL A 280 17.68 -0.02 7.91
N ALA A 281 16.73 -0.95 7.96
CA ALA A 281 15.62 -0.91 7.02
C ALA A 281 14.54 0.11 7.42
N GLU A 282 13.96 0.78 6.42
CA GLU A 282 12.76 1.59 6.56
C GLU A 282 11.48 0.75 6.51
N VAL A 283 10.45 1.25 7.18
CA VAL A 283 9.07 0.88 6.89
C VAL A 283 8.57 1.71 5.73
N VAL A 284 8.06 1.04 4.70
CA VAL A 284 7.52 1.65 3.49
C VAL A 284 6.07 1.24 3.33
N LEU A 285 5.17 2.21 3.44
CA LEU A 285 3.73 2.01 3.35
C LEU A 285 3.20 2.55 2.02
N ASP A 286 2.55 1.70 1.23
CA ASP A 286 1.75 2.10 0.06
C ASP A 286 0.42 2.70 0.53
N ARG A 287 0.32 4.02 0.43
CA ARG A 287 -0.84 4.80 0.88
C ARG A 287 -1.62 5.35 -0.31
N SER A 288 -1.52 4.69 -1.46
CA SER A 288 -2.20 5.09 -2.68
C SER A 288 -3.72 5.15 -2.49
N GLU A 289 -4.37 6.19 -2.99
CA GLU A 289 -5.83 6.31 -3.00
C GLU A 289 -6.41 5.48 -4.13
N ARG A 290 -7.13 4.41 -3.79
CA ARG A 290 -7.72 3.44 -4.73
C ARG A 290 -9.15 3.79 -5.16
N TYR A 291 -9.81 4.75 -4.50
CA TYR A 291 -11.19 5.15 -4.74
C TYR A 291 -11.29 6.49 -5.49
N VAL A 292 -10.51 6.65 -6.57
CA VAL A 292 -10.64 7.83 -7.45
C VAL A 292 -12.00 7.83 -8.14
N PHE A 293 -12.40 6.69 -8.71
CA PHE A 293 -13.77 6.46 -9.22
C PHE A 293 -14.41 5.32 -8.42
N CYS A 294 -13.83 4.13 -8.53
CA CYS A 294 -14.22 2.97 -7.77
C CYS A 294 -13.01 2.04 -7.60
N TYR A 295 -12.97 1.26 -6.54
CA TYR A 295 -11.85 0.34 -6.29
C TYR A 295 -11.57 -0.58 -7.48
N ALA A 296 -12.62 -1.17 -8.06
CA ALA A 296 -12.51 -2.07 -9.21
C ALA A 296 -12.21 -1.36 -10.55
N CYS A 297 -12.28 -0.03 -10.59
CA CYS A 297 -12.02 0.75 -11.79
C CYS A 297 -10.52 0.78 -12.13
N GLY A 298 -9.65 0.46 -11.17
CA GLY A 298 -8.20 0.39 -11.37
C GLY A 298 -7.51 1.74 -11.53
N VAL A 299 -8.24 2.85 -11.35
CA VAL A 299 -7.69 4.21 -11.32
C VAL A 299 -7.34 4.54 -9.88
N TYR A 300 -6.09 4.95 -9.65
CA TYR A 300 -5.61 5.26 -8.31
C TYR A 300 -4.59 6.41 -8.34
N TYR A 301 -4.50 7.15 -7.24
CA TYR A 301 -3.45 8.14 -7.02
C TYR A 301 -2.32 7.49 -6.19
N PRO A 302 -1.11 7.30 -6.76
CA PRO A 302 0.00 6.72 -6.04
C PRO A 302 0.51 7.59 -4.89
N PHE A 303 0.69 7.02 -3.71
CA PHE A 303 1.30 7.73 -2.57
C PHE A 303 2.01 6.75 -1.65
N TYR A 304 3.13 7.18 -1.04
CA TYR A 304 3.89 6.35 -0.10
C TYR A 304 4.25 7.15 1.14
N GLN A 305 4.18 6.50 2.31
CA GLN A 305 4.80 6.98 3.53
C GLN A 305 6.00 6.10 3.88
N VAL A 306 7.04 6.74 4.41
CA VAL A 306 8.29 6.07 4.78
C VAL A 306 8.64 6.43 6.20
N TYR A 307 8.99 5.45 7.03
CA TYR A 307 9.43 5.66 8.42
C TYR A 307 10.81 5.02 8.60
N SER A 308 11.74 5.77 9.19
CA SER A 308 13.03 5.24 9.62
C SER A 308 13.06 5.11 11.15
N TRP A 309 13.84 4.15 11.64
CA TRP A 309 14.12 4.01 13.06
C TRP A 309 15.27 4.93 13.49
N GLU A 310 14.98 5.91 14.35
CA GLU A 310 15.98 6.84 14.86
C GLU A 310 15.78 7.10 16.34
N LYS A 311 16.88 7.12 17.11
CA LYS A 311 16.85 7.52 18.54
C LYS A 311 15.75 6.78 19.34
N SER A 312 15.54 5.50 19.03
CA SER A 312 14.54 4.64 19.66
C SER A 312 13.06 5.00 19.37
N GLN A 313 12.77 5.58 18.20
CA GLN A 313 11.41 5.84 17.74
C GLN A 313 11.31 5.76 16.21
N MET A 314 10.11 5.47 15.71
CA MET A 314 9.79 5.57 14.28
C MET A 314 9.58 7.05 13.90
N VAL A 315 10.34 7.53 12.91
CA VAL A 315 10.28 8.91 12.43
C VAL A 315 9.87 8.90 10.97
N GLU A 316 8.76 9.58 10.64
CA GLU A 316 8.31 9.73 9.26
C GLU A 316 9.31 10.56 8.46
N ARG A 317 9.60 10.10 7.24
CA ARG A 317 10.40 10.80 6.25
C ARG A 317 9.45 11.51 5.30
N THR A 318 9.44 12.83 5.41
CA THR A 318 8.65 13.70 4.55
C THR A 318 9.54 14.44 3.58
N ILE A 319 9.04 14.69 2.37
CA ILE A 319 9.65 15.67 1.48
C ILE A 319 9.50 17.04 2.14
N SER A 320 10.61 17.73 2.40
CA SER A 320 10.58 18.98 3.18
C SER A 320 11.64 19.98 2.74
N GLU A 321 11.51 21.21 3.23
CA GLU A 321 12.67 22.11 3.28
C GLU A 321 13.81 21.50 4.12
N LEU A 322 15.02 22.00 3.89
CA LEU A 322 16.18 21.62 4.67
C LEU A 322 16.01 22.03 6.13
N VAL A 323 16.60 21.25 7.03
CA VAL A 323 16.68 21.59 8.46
C VAL A 323 17.29 22.98 8.69
N PRO A 324 16.93 23.68 9.79
CA PRO A 324 17.28 25.09 9.99
C PRO A 324 18.74 25.45 9.76
N GLU A 325 19.67 24.55 10.10
CA GLU A 325 21.11 24.75 9.97
C GLU A 325 21.57 24.89 8.50
N TYR A 326 20.81 24.34 7.55
CA TYR A 326 21.14 24.32 6.13
C TYR A 326 20.21 25.21 5.28
N GLN A 327 19.31 25.99 5.89
CA GLN A 327 18.38 26.85 5.15
C GLN A 327 19.06 28.01 4.40
N THR A 328 20.30 28.34 4.75
CA THR A 328 21.14 29.36 4.09
C THR A 328 22.21 28.75 3.18
N ALA A 329 22.22 27.42 3.02
CA ALA A 329 23.16 26.75 2.13
C ALA A 329 22.93 27.20 0.68
N PRO A 330 23.98 27.18 -0.19
CA PRO A 330 23.87 27.62 -1.59
C PRO A 330 22.79 26.90 -2.41
N PHE A 331 22.39 25.71 -1.96
CA PHE A 331 21.41 24.84 -2.60
C PHE A 331 20.01 24.88 -1.96
N ALA A 332 19.80 25.67 -0.91
CA ALA A 332 18.54 25.68 -0.16
C ALA A 332 17.35 26.20 -1.00
N ASP A 333 17.56 27.25 -1.81
CA ASP A 333 16.54 27.77 -2.72
C ASP A 333 16.10 26.73 -3.76
N GLN A 334 17.07 25.98 -4.28
CA GLN A 334 16.79 24.96 -5.29
C GLN A 334 16.07 23.75 -4.69
N ASN A 335 16.38 23.39 -3.43
CA ASN A 335 15.59 22.41 -2.68
C ASN A 335 14.15 22.91 -2.45
N ARG A 336 13.97 24.17 -2.03
CA ARG A 336 12.63 24.77 -1.88
C ARG A 336 11.83 24.70 -3.17
N GLN A 337 12.47 24.92 -4.31
CA GLN A 337 11.83 24.77 -5.61
C GLN A 337 11.40 23.33 -5.89
N ALA A 338 12.25 22.34 -5.62
CA ALA A 338 11.87 20.93 -5.76
C ALA A 338 10.67 20.58 -4.86
N VAL A 339 10.68 21.04 -3.60
CA VAL A 339 9.56 20.87 -2.66
C VAL A 339 8.28 21.54 -3.19
N ALA A 340 8.37 22.75 -3.73
CA ALA A 340 7.22 23.44 -4.32
C ALA A 340 6.60 22.64 -5.49
N PHE A 341 7.42 22.02 -6.34
CA PHE A 341 6.92 21.13 -7.39
C PHE A 341 6.20 19.90 -6.82
N THR A 342 6.70 19.31 -5.73
CA THR A 342 6.02 18.16 -5.11
C THR A 342 4.66 18.51 -4.51
N HIS A 343 4.52 19.67 -3.88
CA HIS A 343 3.23 20.14 -3.36
C HIS A 343 2.21 20.48 -4.45
N ALA A 344 2.67 20.61 -5.70
CA ALA A 344 1.85 20.87 -6.86
C ALA A 344 1.70 19.63 -7.78
N ASP A 345 2.10 18.45 -7.32
CA ASP A 345 2.05 17.19 -8.06
C ASP A 345 2.82 17.19 -9.39
N LEU A 346 3.80 18.08 -9.52
CA LEU A 346 4.68 18.20 -10.68
C LEU A 346 5.88 17.26 -10.52
N TRP A 347 5.63 15.95 -10.48
CA TRP A 347 6.62 14.95 -10.09
C TRP A 347 7.81 14.84 -11.07
N ILE A 348 7.58 15.08 -12.35
CA ILE A 348 8.64 15.16 -13.37
C ILE A 348 9.60 16.32 -13.06
N ASP A 349 9.05 17.51 -12.78
CA ASP A 349 9.81 18.71 -12.46
C ASP A 349 10.51 18.61 -11.11
N ALA A 350 9.81 18.08 -10.11
CA ALA A 350 10.36 17.82 -8.78
C ALA A 350 11.59 16.91 -8.86
N LEU A 351 11.51 15.81 -9.63
CA LEU A 351 12.61 14.87 -9.77
C LEU A 351 13.80 15.50 -10.51
N ALA A 352 13.54 16.21 -11.61
CA ALA A 352 14.59 16.92 -12.35
C ALA A 352 15.28 17.98 -11.49
N ALA A 353 14.52 18.73 -10.70
CA ALA A 353 15.04 19.73 -9.78
C ALA A 353 15.92 19.09 -8.70
N ILE A 354 15.40 18.11 -7.94
CA ILE A 354 16.14 17.53 -6.81
C ILE A 354 17.40 16.79 -7.26
N ASN A 355 17.37 16.09 -8.40
CA ASN A 355 18.54 15.43 -8.97
C ASN A 355 19.65 16.44 -9.30
N THR A 356 19.29 17.60 -9.85
CA THR A 356 20.24 18.68 -10.13
C THR A 356 20.90 19.18 -8.85
N VAL A 357 20.11 19.36 -7.79
CA VAL A 357 20.58 19.90 -6.50
C VAL A 357 21.49 18.91 -5.77
N VAL A 358 21.11 17.63 -5.71
CA VAL A 358 21.93 16.57 -5.11
C VAL A 358 23.28 16.47 -5.83
N ASN A 359 23.29 16.47 -7.16
CA ASN A 359 24.53 16.42 -7.95
C ASN A 359 25.44 17.63 -7.69
N THR A 360 24.86 18.81 -7.48
CA THR A 360 25.61 20.04 -7.19
C THR A 360 26.17 20.05 -5.77
N ALA A 361 25.39 19.59 -4.79
CA ALA A 361 25.79 19.56 -3.39
C ALA A 361 26.88 18.50 -3.13
N GLY A 362 26.82 17.34 -3.78
CA GLY A 362 27.82 16.28 -3.65
C GLY A 362 28.02 15.84 -2.18
N ASN A 363 29.22 16.07 -1.64
CA ASN A 363 29.56 15.74 -0.24
C ASN A 363 29.14 16.84 0.76
N SER A 364 28.65 17.98 0.28
CA SER A 364 28.10 19.05 1.12
C SER A 364 26.63 18.83 1.48
N ASP A 365 26.01 17.76 0.95
CA ASP A 365 24.69 17.30 1.39
C ASP A 365 24.76 16.83 2.86
N PRO A 366 23.84 17.26 3.74
CA PRO A 366 23.87 16.89 5.14
C PRO A 366 23.86 15.36 5.36
N PRO A 367 24.79 14.80 6.18
CA PRO A 367 24.71 13.41 6.62
C PRO A 367 23.47 13.24 7.51
N THR A 368 22.64 12.24 7.23
CA THR A 368 21.18 12.33 7.41
C THR A 368 20.64 11.90 8.77
N THR A 369 19.67 12.69 9.27
CA THR A 369 18.47 12.23 9.98
C THR A 369 17.29 13.12 9.50
N GLY A 370 16.60 12.74 8.42
CA GLY A 370 15.46 13.50 7.84
C GLY A 370 15.80 14.87 7.22
N GLY A 371 15.02 15.31 6.21
CA GLY A 371 15.14 16.67 5.64
C GLY A 371 16.44 16.99 4.88
N SER A 372 17.16 15.96 4.38
CA SER A 372 18.32 16.14 3.51
C SER A 372 17.94 16.10 2.03
N LEU A 373 18.86 16.52 1.15
CA LEU A 373 18.62 16.47 -0.29
C LEU A 373 18.44 15.03 -0.77
N ARG A 374 19.25 14.10 -0.28
CA ARG A 374 19.14 12.68 -0.64
C ARG A 374 17.84 12.03 -0.15
N TRP A 375 17.32 12.40 1.02
CA TRP A 375 16.00 11.90 1.46
C TRP A 375 14.89 12.44 0.57
N ASN A 376 14.89 13.75 0.27
CA ASN A 376 13.95 14.33 -0.70
C ASN A 376 14.05 13.62 -2.06
N GLN A 377 15.26 13.40 -2.57
CA GLN A 377 15.49 12.71 -3.84
C GLN A 377 14.88 11.32 -3.85
N ARG A 378 15.13 10.51 -2.81
CA ARG A 378 14.60 9.14 -2.72
C ARG A 378 13.08 9.11 -2.68
N LEU A 379 12.46 9.96 -1.86
CA LEU A 379 11.01 10.02 -1.72
C LEU A 379 10.35 10.50 -3.04
N ILE A 380 10.91 11.55 -3.64
CA ILE A 380 10.45 12.07 -4.94
C ILE A 380 10.56 11.01 -6.03
N GLN A 381 11.72 10.34 -6.15
CA GLN A 381 11.93 9.27 -7.12
C GLN A 381 10.91 8.13 -6.92
N LYS A 382 10.67 7.72 -5.67
CA LYS A 382 9.75 6.64 -5.36
C LYS A 382 8.30 6.96 -5.77
N ILE A 383 7.84 8.18 -5.49
CA ILE A 383 6.49 8.62 -5.87
C ILE A 383 6.41 8.79 -7.39
N HIS A 384 7.41 9.44 -8.00
CA HIS A 384 7.53 9.58 -9.46
C HIS A 384 7.41 8.22 -10.18
N ASP A 385 8.17 7.21 -9.76
CA ASP A 385 8.14 5.88 -10.40
C ASP A 385 6.81 5.18 -10.20
N ALA A 386 6.10 5.47 -9.11
CA ALA A 386 4.77 4.93 -8.86
C ALA A 386 3.72 5.55 -9.80
N HIS A 387 3.81 6.85 -10.08
CA HIS A 387 2.96 7.49 -11.09
C HIS A 387 3.23 6.97 -12.50
N LEU A 388 4.50 6.72 -12.86
CA LEU A 388 4.81 6.08 -14.14
C LEU A 388 4.16 4.69 -14.27
N ARG A 389 4.23 3.85 -13.22
CA ARG A 389 3.54 2.56 -13.21
C ARG A 389 2.01 2.71 -13.34
N ALA A 390 1.42 3.67 -12.64
CA ALA A 390 -0.03 3.91 -12.74
C ALA A 390 -0.47 4.34 -14.15
N ILE A 391 0.37 5.10 -14.88
CA ILE A 391 0.13 5.43 -16.28
C ILE A 391 0.24 4.17 -17.16
N ASP A 392 1.25 3.33 -16.93
CA ASP A 392 1.51 2.10 -17.70
C ASP A 392 0.44 1.00 -17.51
N GLU A 393 -0.23 0.95 -16.36
CA GLU A 393 -1.31 0.00 -16.06
C GLU A 393 -2.63 0.34 -16.79
N ARG A 394 -2.73 1.53 -17.40
CA ARG A 394 -3.72 1.96 -18.41
C ARG A 394 -5.22 1.84 -18.06
N ALA A 395 -5.61 1.83 -16.79
CA ALA A 395 -7.04 1.85 -16.42
C ALA A 395 -7.76 3.11 -16.94
N PHE A 396 -7.18 4.29 -16.71
CA PHE A 396 -7.58 5.56 -17.32
C PHE A 396 -6.39 6.54 -17.39
N PRO A 397 -5.53 6.44 -18.43
CA PRO A 397 -4.25 7.16 -18.47
C PRO A 397 -4.37 8.68 -18.33
N LEU A 398 -5.46 9.29 -18.81
CA LEU A 398 -5.61 10.75 -18.86
C LEU A 398 -5.49 11.37 -17.47
N ILE A 399 -6.26 10.89 -16.49
CA ILE A 399 -6.16 11.44 -15.12
C ILE A 399 -4.83 11.08 -14.45
N ASN A 400 -4.25 9.90 -14.77
CA ASN A 400 -2.96 9.50 -14.21
C ASN A 400 -1.81 10.38 -14.71
N HIS A 401 -1.87 10.85 -15.96
CA HIS A 401 -0.96 11.88 -16.46
C HIS A 401 -1.12 13.20 -15.68
N VAL A 402 -2.34 13.60 -15.35
CA VAL A 402 -2.60 14.81 -14.56
C VAL A 402 -2.08 14.67 -13.13
N PHE A 403 -2.35 13.54 -12.46
CA PHE A 403 -1.79 13.22 -11.13
C PHE A 403 -0.27 13.15 -11.13
N PHE A 404 0.36 12.83 -12.26
CA PHE A 404 1.81 12.82 -12.41
C PHE A 404 2.41 14.22 -12.68
N GLY A 405 1.57 15.21 -13.00
CA GLY A 405 1.98 16.53 -13.47
C GLY A 405 2.35 16.57 -14.96
N ASP A 406 2.07 15.51 -15.71
CA ASP A 406 2.32 15.40 -17.16
C ASP A 406 1.11 15.88 -17.98
N TYR A 407 0.82 17.17 -17.89
CA TYR A 407 -0.30 17.78 -18.60
C TYR A 407 -0.16 17.71 -20.12
N ASP A 408 1.07 17.74 -20.64
CA ASP A 408 1.32 17.57 -22.07
C ASP A 408 0.99 16.14 -22.53
N GLY A 409 1.33 15.13 -21.74
CA GLY A 409 0.92 13.73 -21.96
C GLY A 409 -0.60 13.56 -21.91
N ALA A 410 -1.29 14.18 -20.95
CA ALA A 410 -2.75 14.19 -20.90
C ALA A 410 -3.37 14.82 -22.17
N VAL A 411 -2.88 16.00 -22.57
CA VAL A 411 -3.32 16.67 -23.80
C VAL A 411 -3.02 15.82 -25.04
N ALA A 412 -1.90 15.10 -25.07
CA ALA A 412 -1.54 14.24 -26.20
C ALA A 412 -2.60 13.17 -26.48
N LEU A 413 -3.23 12.61 -25.45
CA LEU A 413 -4.34 11.65 -25.57
C LEU A 413 -5.61 12.28 -26.17
N MET A 414 -5.76 13.60 -26.05
CA MET A 414 -6.92 14.35 -26.56
C MET A 414 -6.75 14.78 -28.03
N ARG A 415 -5.52 14.80 -28.57
CA ARG A 415 -5.19 15.34 -29.90
C ARG A 415 -5.89 14.64 -31.07
N SER A 416 -6.40 13.43 -30.87
CA SER A 416 -7.13 12.70 -31.92
C SER A 416 -8.60 13.12 -32.08
N TYR A 417 -9.09 14.00 -31.20
CA TYR A 417 -10.48 14.43 -31.13
C TYR A 417 -10.64 15.90 -31.52
N THR A 418 -11.78 16.24 -32.12
CA THR A 418 -12.09 17.65 -32.42
C THR A 418 -12.50 18.39 -31.15
N PRO A 419 -12.46 19.74 -31.11
CA PRO A 419 -13.00 20.50 -29.98
C PRO A 419 -14.45 20.12 -29.63
N ALA A 420 -15.28 19.86 -30.64
CA ALA A 420 -16.66 19.43 -30.45
C ALA A 420 -16.78 18.04 -29.81
N ASP A 421 -15.83 17.13 -30.07
CA ASP A 421 -15.79 15.81 -29.43
C ASP A 421 -15.28 15.90 -27.98
N ILE A 422 -14.31 16.77 -27.72
CA ILE A 422 -13.72 16.97 -26.38
C ILE A 422 -14.74 17.60 -25.43
N PHE A 423 -15.39 18.67 -25.87
CA PHE A 423 -16.32 19.47 -25.07
C PHE A 423 -17.78 19.03 -25.27
N ASN A 424 -18.00 17.72 -25.11
CA ASN A 424 -19.28 17.04 -25.21
C ASN A 424 -19.47 16.08 -24.03
N VAL A 425 -20.68 16.00 -23.49
CA VAL A 425 -21.04 15.07 -22.41
C VAL A 425 -20.97 13.60 -22.86
N GLU A 426 -21.11 13.34 -24.17
CA GLU A 426 -20.92 12.02 -24.77
C GLU A 426 -19.52 11.86 -25.40
N SER A 427 -18.53 12.59 -24.88
CA SER A 427 -17.16 12.54 -25.42
C SER A 427 -16.62 11.11 -25.48
N PRO A 428 -15.92 10.72 -26.57
CA PRO A 428 -15.21 9.44 -26.64
C PRO A 428 -14.06 9.33 -25.63
N LEU A 429 -13.66 10.44 -24.99
CA LEU A 429 -12.74 10.43 -23.86
C LEU A 429 -13.36 9.88 -22.56
N ILE A 430 -14.69 9.80 -22.50
CA ILE A 430 -15.46 9.38 -21.32
C ILE A 430 -16.27 8.12 -21.62
N VAL A 431 -17.12 8.16 -22.65
CA VAL A 431 -18.06 7.08 -22.97
C VAL A 431 -17.29 5.81 -23.37
N GLY A 432 -17.63 4.69 -22.74
CA GLY A 432 -16.95 3.42 -22.93
C GLY A 432 -15.66 3.25 -22.12
N THR A 433 -15.34 4.20 -21.24
CA THR A 433 -14.21 4.13 -20.31
C THR A 433 -14.69 3.94 -18.87
N VAL A 434 -13.76 3.67 -17.94
CA VAL A 434 -14.06 3.59 -16.50
C VAL A 434 -14.46 4.94 -15.89
N ALA A 435 -14.28 6.06 -16.60
CA ALA A 435 -14.70 7.39 -16.16
C ALA A 435 -16.19 7.68 -16.46
N GLN A 436 -16.87 6.84 -17.25
CA GLN A 436 -18.29 7.04 -17.54
C GLN A 436 -19.14 6.91 -16.27
N GLY A 437 -19.98 7.92 -16.01
CA GLY A 437 -20.75 8.05 -14.77
C GLY A 437 -19.98 8.72 -13.61
N TRP A 438 -18.72 9.09 -13.83
CA TRP A 438 -17.85 9.79 -12.87
C TRP A 438 -17.40 11.16 -13.40
N GLU A 439 -18.13 11.75 -14.34
CA GLU A 439 -17.73 12.96 -15.07
C GLU A 439 -17.48 14.14 -14.12
N THR A 440 -18.39 14.38 -13.19
CA THR A 440 -18.24 15.46 -12.19
C THR A 440 -17.03 15.22 -11.29
N THR A 441 -16.83 13.99 -10.81
CA THR A 441 -15.67 13.63 -9.95
C THR A 441 -14.35 13.77 -10.72
N LEU A 442 -14.29 13.30 -11.96
CA LEU A 442 -13.14 13.52 -12.84
C LEU A 442 -12.88 15.03 -13.01
N GLY A 443 -13.93 15.81 -13.31
CA GLY A 443 -13.82 17.27 -13.42
C GLY A 443 -13.26 17.94 -12.17
N GLU A 444 -13.69 17.52 -10.99
CA GLU A 444 -13.19 18.02 -9.70
C GLU A 444 -11.70 17.75 -9.49
N TYR A 445 -11.24 16.53 -9.77
CA TYR A 445 -9.81 16.22 -9.74
C TYR A 445 -9.05 17.09 -10.74
N LEU A 446 -9.44 17.10 -12.01
CA LEU A 446 -8.74 17.86 -13.06
C LEU A 446 -8.62 19.35 -12.71
N VAL A 447 -9.67 19.95 -12.15
CA VAL A 447 -9.64 21.35 -11.70
C VAL A 447 -8.69 21.52 -10.52
N SER A 448 -8.82 20.68 -9.49
CA SER A 448 -8.02 20.81 -8.26
C SER A 448 -6.53 20.61 -8.52
N GLU A 449 -6.15 19.59 -9.29
CA GLU A 449 -4.76 19.33 -9.69
C GLU A 449 -4.21 20.51 -10.50
N SER A 450 -4.98 20.98 -11.49
CA SER A 450 -4.55 22.08 -12.36
C SER A 450 -4.36 23.40 -11.61
N GLU A 451 -5.21 23.69 -10.62
CA GLU A 451 -5.08 24.88 -9.78
C GLU A 451 -3.80 24.85 -8.94
N ARG A 452 -3.46 23.70 -8.33
CA ARG A 452 -2.20 23.54 -7.60
C ARG A 452 -1.00 23.70 -8.53
N ALA A 453 -1.04 23.07 -9.70
CA ALA A 453 0.04 23.17 -10.68
C ALA A 453 0.24 24.60 -11.20
N LEU A 454 -0.83 25.33 -11.55
CA LEU A 454 -0.76 26.71 -12.03
C LEU A 454 -0.29 27.72 -10.97
N ALA A 455 -0.41 27.40 -9.68
CA ALA A 455 0.18 28.22 -8.62
C ALA A 455 1.73 28.21 -8.67
N VAL A 456 2.34 27.20 -9.30
CA VAL A 456 3.80 27.03 -9.41
C VAL A 456 4.32 27.30 -10.82
N VAL A 457 3.60 26.88 -11.86
CA VAL A 457 3.98 27.01 -13.28
C VAL A 457 2.89 27.66 -14.14
N PRO A 458 2.55 28.95 -13.88
CA PRO A 458 1.42 29.65 -14.50
C PRO A 458 1.54 29.88 -16.02
N GLU A 459 2.70 29.60 -16.61
CA GLU A 459 3.01 29.73 -18.03
C GLU A 459 2.75 28.47 -18.87
N ARG A 460 2.33 27.34 -18.27
CA ARG A 460 2.10 26.09 -19.01
C ARG A 460 0.69 26.01 -19.62
N ALA A 461 0.63 26.12 -20.94
CA ALA A 461 -0.62 26.12 -21.71
C ALA A 461 -1.47 24.85 -21.50
N ALA A 462 -0.84 23.67 -21.46
CA ALA A 462 -1.54 22.39 -21.32
C ALA A 462 -2.36 22.31 -20.03
N ILE A 463 -1.92 22.94 -18.94
CA ILE A 463 -2.64 22.92 -17.66
C ILE A 463 -3.96 23.68 -17.77
N TYR A 464 -3.96 24.85 -18.41
CA TYR A 464 -5.20 25.59 -18.67
C TYR A 464 -6.17 24.78 -19.54
N PHE A 465 -5.66 24.11 -20.57
CA PHE A 465 -6.51 23.28 -21.43
C PHE A 465 -7.18 22.12 -20.68
N ILE A 466 -6.42 21.42 -19.83
CA ILE A 466 -6.95 20.35 -18.98
C ILE A 466 -7.94 20.90 -17.94
N ARG A 467 -7.64 22.06 -17.33
CA ARG A 467 -8.56 22.72 -16.40
C ARG A 467 -9.87 23.11 -17.07
N ALA A 468 -9.82 23.66 -18.29
CA ALA A 468 -11.01 23.98 -19.08
C ALA A 468 -11.89 22.74 -19.31
N TRP A 469 -11.28 21.60 -19.63
CA TRP A 469 -12.00 20.33 -19.78
C TRP A 469 -12.59 19.85 -18.45
N GLY A 470 -11.83 19.93 -17.36
CA GLY A 470 -12.33 19.61 -16.02
C GLY A 470 -13.52 20.47 -15.59
N ARG A 471 -13.45 21.79 -15.85
CA ARG A 471 -14.56 22.73 -15.64
C ARG A 471 -15.79 22.32 -16.45
N PHE A 472 -15.61 22.01 -17.73
CA PHE A 472 -16.70 21.55 -18.58
C PHE A 472 -17.40 20.28 -18.05
N LEU A 473 -16.64 19.29 -17.58
CA LEU A 473 -17.20 18.06 -17.01
C LEU A 473 -17.96 18.29 -15.71
N LYS A 474 -17.53 19.27 -14.91
CA LYS A 474 -18.18 19.65 -13.65
C LYS A 474 -19.44 20.50 -13.89
N ASP A 475 -19.31 21.53 -14.72
CA ASP A 475 -20.37 22.45 -15.10
C ASP A 475 -20.08 23.00 -16.50
N SER A 476 -20.82 22.50 -17.51
CA SER A 476 -20.66 22.92 -18.90
C SER A 476 -20.97 24.41 -19.16
N ALA A 477 -21.55 25.12 -18.17
CA ALA A 477 -21.83 26.54 -18.23
C ALA A 477 -20.82 27.42 -17.45
N ASP A 478 -19.74 26.83 -16.90
CA ASP A 478 -18.71 27.59 -16.17
C ASP A 478 -18.07 28.65 -17.11
N PRO A 479 -18.19 29.96 -16.79
CA PRO A 479 -17.67 31.02 -17.63
C PRO A 479 -16.14 30.99 -17.76
N GLU A 480 -15.43 30.36 -16.83
CA GLU A 480 -13.96 30.27 -16.85
C GLU A 480 -13.43 29.25 -17.87
N ILE A 481 -14.30 28.44 -18.48
CA ILE A 481 -13.90 27.54 -19.58
C ILE A 481 -13.32 28.35 -20.75
N GLU A 482 -13.99 29.44 -21.14
CA GLU A 482 -13.50 30.32 -22.22
C GLU A 482 -12.18 30.97 -21.84
N SER A 483 -12.08 31.50 -20.61
CA SER A 483 -10.85 32.12 -20.07
C SER A 483 -9.65 31.16 -20.15
N ASP A 484 -9.84 29.91 -19.72
CA ASP A 484 -8.78 28.91 -19.70
C ASP A 484 -8.36 28.50 -21.13
N LEU A 485 -9.32 28.32 -22.04
CA LEU A 485 -9.03 28.00 -23.45
C LEU A 485 -8.28 29.13 -24.15
N ASP A 486 -8.73 30.37 -23.98
CA ASP A 486 -8.06 31.55 -24.54
C ASP A 486 -6.64 31.70 -23.99
N ARG A 487 -6.46 31.43 -22.69
CA ARG A 487 -5.14 31.47 -22.06
C ARG A 487 -4.20 30.38 -22.59
N ALA A 488 -4.68 29.16 -22.78
CA ALA A 488 -3.91 28.08 -23.40
C ALA A 488 -3.47 28.45 -24.83
N ALA A 489 -4.38 28.97 -25.64
CA ALA A 489 -4.10 29.42 -27.00
C ALA A 489 -3.12 30.60 -27.04
N GLN A 490 -3.21 31.54 -26.08
CA GLN A 490 -2.29 32.66 -25.98
C GLN A 490 -0.86 32.23 -25.60
N LEU A 491 -0.74 31.30 -24.65
CA LEU A 491 0.56 30.81 -24.17
C LEU A 491 1.27 29.96 -25.21
N GLN A 492 0.53 29.21 -26.03
CA GLN A 492 1.09 28.30 -27.03
C GLN A 492 0.32 28.38 -28.37
N PRO A 493 0.48 29.47 -29.13
CA PRO A 493 -0.28 29.74 -30.35
C PRO A 493 0.05 28.79 -31.51
N ASP A 494 1.19 28.11 -31.45
CA ASP A 494 1.61 27.14 -32.47
C ASP A 494 1.02 25.74 -32.23
N THR A 495 0.12 25.57 -31.26
CA THR A 495 -0.58 24.30 -31.00
C THR A 495 -2.02 24.36 -31.52
N PRO A 496 -2.31 23.70 -32.67
CA PRO A 496 -3.62 23.79 -33.31
C PRO A 496 -4.78 23.45 -32.38
N LEU A 497 -4.67 22.38 -31.59
CA LEU A 497 -5.71 21.96 -30.65
C LEU A 497 -6.16 23.09 -29.70
N PHE A 498 -5.23 23.89 -29.18
CA PHE A 498 -5.55 24.98 -28.25
C PHE A 498 -6.25 26.14 -28.97
N VAL A 499 -5.71 26.56 -30.11
CA VAL A 499 -6.27 27.67 -30.90
C VAL A 499 -7.63 27.31 -31.48
N GLU A 500 -7.78 26.10 -32.01
CA GLU A 500 -9.02 25.60 -32.57
C GLU A 500 -10.09 25.44 -31.50
N SER A 501 -9.74 24.95 -30.30
CA SER A 501 -10.70 24.82 -29.20
C SER A 501 -11.18 26.17 -28.68
N ALA A 502 -10.28 27.14 -28.48
CA ALA A 502 -10.65 28.50 -28.09
C ALA A 502 -11.51 29.20 -29.15
N THR A 503 -11.22 28.98 -30.43
CA THR A 503 -12.02 29.54 -31.53
C THR A 503 -13.39 28.89 -31.62
N TRP A 504 -13.45 27.57 -31.52
CA TRP A 504 -14.70 26.81 -31.56
C TRP A 504 -15.61 27.16 -30.37
N TRP A 505 -15.07 27.26 -29.16
CA TRP A 505 -15.84 27.56 -27.95
C TRP A 505 -16.55 28.92 -28.06
N ARG A 506 -15.88 29.96 -28.55
CA ARG A 506 -16.46 31.30 -28.77
C ARG A 506 -17.56 31.34 -29.84
N GLN A 507 -17.66 30.31 -30.68
CA GLN A 507 -18.63 30.22 -31.78
C GLN A 507 -19.82 29.32 -31.46
N ARG A 508 -19.75 28.54 -30.38
CA ARG A 508 -20.81 27.67 -29.87
C ARG A 508 -21.92 28.51 -29.25
#